data_AF-A0A7C5NYE5-F1
#
_entry.id   AF-A0A7C5NYE5-F1
#
_cell.length_a   1.000
_cell.length_b   1.000
_cell.length_c   1.000
_cell.angle_alpha   90.00
_cell.angle_beta   90.00
_cell.angle_gamma   90.00
#
_symmetry.space_group_name_H-M   'P 1'
#
loop_
_entity.id
_entity.type
_entity.pdbx_description
1 polymer ?
#
loop_
_entity_poly.entity_id
_entity_poly.type
_entity_poly.pdbx_seq_one_letter_code
_entity_poly.pdbx_strand_id
1 'polypeptide(L)'
;MADIDVQCTKCGKIITVSEFADIAAIKCHACGGSLRKLTSSDKKEPERKLRFVDDISKPAPPVERPSEEWEFSKKMSKHYSSLSQERKLNVPLLMSWIMFLVIGLTTGFLRYSKQIIKIASGVINLGEGVTKFIRDGGVLPKEYFNYMVEYAPFVVLVLYIGVILMAFKDSVFQGVLCLFVPLYPFFYLFAISDNFYFRAIFAGVLVGTAEDSFIYYRDLIARTIVFIEHWIQHAAE
;
A
#
# COMPACT_ATOMS: atom_id res chain seq x y z
N MET A 1 0.32 -16.35 15.14
CA MET A 1 -0.72 -17.38 15.29
C MET A 1 0.01 -18.67 15.53
N ALA A 2 -0.17 -19.31 16.67
CA ALA A 2 0.37 -20.63 16.91
C ALA A 2 -0.63 -21.68 16.44
N ASP A 3 -0.12 -22.70 15.76
CA ASP A 3 -0.88 -23.89 15.40
C ASP A 3 -0.63 -24.97 16.45
N ILE A 4 -1.68 -25.73 16.78
CA ILE A 4 -1.64 -26.85 17.71
C ILE A 4 -2.01 -28.15 17.00
N ASP A 5 -1.25 -29.20 17.29
CA ASP A 5 -1.57 -30.55 16.83
C ASP A 5 -2.61 -31.19 17.76
N VAL A 6 -3.74 -31.60 17.21
CA VAL A 6 -4.81 -32.33 17.90
C VAL A 6 -4.99 -33.70 17.26
N GLN A 7 -5.28 -34.72 18.07
CA GLN A 7 -5.45 -36.08 17.58
C GLN A 7 -6.92 -36.48 17.58
N CYS A 8 -7.40 -37.10 16.49
CA CYS A 8 -8.75 -37.65 16.45
C CYS A 8 -8.86 -38.91 17.31
N THR A 9 -9.84 -38.93 18.22
CA THR A 9 -10.11 -40.05 19.12
C THR A 9 -10.53 -41.35 18.42
N LYS A 10 -11.15 -41.26 17.22
CA LYS A 10 -11.64 -42.42 16.47
C LYS A 10 -10.62 -43.02 15.49
N CYS A 11 -9.82 -42.20 14.82
CA CYS A 11 -8.92 -42.67 13.75
C CYS A 11 -7.43 -42.44 14.02
N GLY A 12 -7.06 -41.85 15.17
CA GLY A 12 -5.67 -41.60 15.55
C GLY A 12 -4.92 -40.57 14.69
N LYS A 13 -5.53 -40.04 13.61
CA LYS A 13 -4.92 -39.04 12.73
C LYS A 13 -4.70 -37.73 13.47
N ILE A 14 -3.48 -37.19 13.36
CA ILE A 14 -3.12 -35.86 13.85
C ILE A 14 -3.59 -34.83 12.82
N ILE A 15 -4.17 -33.74 13.31
CA ILE A 15 -4.67 -32.61 12.54
C ILE A 15 -4.13 -31.34 13.20
N THR A 16 -3.57 -30.45 12.41
CA THR A 16 -3.06 -29.16 12.87
C THR A 16 -4.18 -28.12 12.75
N VAL A 17 -4.50 -27.42 13.84
CA VAL A 17 -5.55 -26.38 13.91
C VAL A 17 -5.03 -25.16 14.69
N SER A 18 -5.60 -23.98 14.42
CA SER A 18 -5.21 -22.75 15.14
C SER A 18 -5.54 -22.85 16.63
N GLU A 19 -4.68 -22.29 17.49
CA GLU A 19 -4.86 -22.26 18.96
C GLU A 19 -6.20 -21.64 19.43
N PHE A 20 -6.80 -20.76 18.63
CA PHE A 20 -8.07 -20.06 18.93
C PHE A 20 -9.31 -20.82 18.46
N ALA A 21 -9.15 -21.96 17.80
CA ALA A 21 -10.27 -22.74 17.26
C ALA A 21 -10.93 -23.59 18.38
N ASP A 22 -12.25 -23.53 18.50
CA ASP A 22 -12.97 -24.36 19.47
C ASP A 22 -12.92 -25.84 19.06
N ILE A 23 -12.08 -26.59 19.79
CA ILE A 23 -11.82 -28.02 19.58
C ILE A 23 -13.10 -28.86 19.76
N ALA A 24 -14.07 -28.40 20.57
CA ALA A 24 -15.34 -29.10 20.77
C ALA A 24 -16.29 -28.99 19.57
N ALA A 25 -16.25 -27.86 18.84
CA ALA A 25 -17.05 -27.63 17.64
C ALA A 25 -16.51 -28.37 16.40
N ILE A 26 -15.20 -28.62 16.34
CA ILE A 26 -14.52 -29.16 15.16
C ILE A 26 -14.51 -30.70 15.17
N LYS A 27 -15.08 -31.29 14.12
CA LYS A 27 -15.07 -32.75 13.88
C LYS A 27 -13.94 -33.14 12.93
N CYS A 28 -13.36 -34.31 13.15
CA CYS A 28 -12.32 -34.87 12.27
C CYS A 28 -12.86 -35.07 10.84
N HIS A 29 -12.27 -34.38 9.85
CA HIS A 29 -12.67 -34.46 8.44
C HIS A 29 -12.64 -35.89 7.86
N ALA A 30 -11.85 -36.81 8.42
CA ALA A 30 -11.73 -38.18 7.93
C ALA A 30 -12.81 -39.15 8.46
N CYS A 31 -13.44 -38.88 9.61
CA CYS A 31 -14.33 -39.85 10.28
C CYS A 31 -15.43 -39.26 11.17
N GLY A 32 -15.57 -37.93 11.24
CA GLY A 32 -16.54 -37.24 12.08
C GLY A 32 -16.31 -37.36 13.60
N GLY A 33 -15.21 -37.98 14.05
CA GLY A 33 -14.86 -38.13 15.46
C GLY A 33 -14.46 -36.81 16.14
N SER A 34 -14.60 -36.76 17.47
CA SER A 34 -14.13 -35.64 18.29
C SER A 34 -12.61 -35.62 18.39
N LEU A 35 -12.06 -34.40 18.49
CA LEU A 35 -10.63 -34.15 18.58
C LEU A 35 -10.21 -34.02 20.06
N ARG A 36 -9.03 -34.54 20.39
CA ARG A 36 -8.39 -34.39 21.71
C ARG A 36 -7.09 -33.63 21.55
N LYS A 37 -6.87 -32.62 22.40
CA LYS A 37 -5.60 -31.88 22.46
C LYS A 37 -4.50 -32.83 22.94
N LEU A 38 -3.39 -32.91 22.20
CA LEU A 38 -2.21 -33.64 22.63
C LEU A 38 -1.57 -32.90 23.80
N THR A 39 -1.53 -33.53 24.96
CA THR A 39 -0.76 -33.04 26.10
C THR A 39 0.73 -33.28 25.86
N SER A 40 1.59 -32.40 26.34
CA SER A 40 3.06 -32.52 26.14
C SER A 40 3.64 -33.84 26.67
N SER A 41 2.94 -34.50 27.61
CA SER A 41 3.27 -35.84 28.12
C SER A 41 3.08 -36.98 27.11
N ASP A 42 2.28 -36.81 26.05
CA ASP A 42 1.97 -37.87 25.08
C ASP A 42 2.98 -37.94 23.93
N LYS A 43 3.83 -36.91 23.79
CA LYS A 43 4.84 -36.84 22.74
C LYS A 43 6.03 -37.69 23.15
N LYS A 44 5.98 -39.00 22.85
CA LYS A 44 7.15 -39.90 22.95
C LYS A 44 8.31 -39.27 22.19
N GLU A 45 9.25 -38.71 22.93
CA GLU A 45 10.49 -38.19 22.40
C GLU A 45 11.22 -39.34 21.71
N PRO A 46 11.56 -39.23 20.41
CA PRO A 46 12.23 -40.32 19.72
C PRO A 46 13.59 -40.52 20.38
N GLU A 47 13.85 -41.72 20.93
CA GLU A 47 15.11 -42.06 21.61
C GLU A 47 16.30 -41.70 20.72
N ARG A 48 16.91 -40.54 21.01
CA ARG A 48 18.03 -40.02 20.24
C ARG A 48 19.27 -40.78 20.69
N LYS A 49 19.43 -41.98 20.15
CA LYS A 49 20.50 -42.93 20.48
C LYS A 49 21.87 -42.30 20.20
N LEU A 50 22.43 -41.68 21.24
CA LEU A 50 23.74 -41.04 21.21
C LEU A 50 24.78 -42.11 20.90
N ARG A 51 25.29 -42.12 19.67
CA ARG A 51 26.52 -42.85 19.35
C ARG A 51 27.67 -42.04 19.94
N PHE A 52 28.31 -42.59 20.97
CA PHE A 52 29.66 -42.18 21.32
C PHE A 52 30.58 -42.50 20.13
N VAL A 53 31.39 -41.52 19.73
CA VAL A 53 32.37 -41.65 18.64
C VAL A 53 33.74 -41.64 19.30
N ASP A 54 34.19 -42.82 19.71
CA ASP A 54 35.47 -43.02 20.38
C ASP A 54 36.64 -43.05 19.37
N ASP A 55 36.85 -41.96 18.64
CA ASP A 55 37.93 -41.85 17.64
C ASP A 55 38.57 -40.45 17.66
N ILE A 56 39.46 -40.22 18.64
CA ILE A 56 40.11 -38.92 18.92
C ILE A 56 41.44 -38.77 18.14
N SER A 57 41.96 -39.81 17.49
CA SER A 57 43.34 -39.82 16.97
C SER A 57 43.54 -39.39 15.51
N LYS A 58 42.55 -38.75 14.87
CA LYS A 58 42.76 -38.10 13.55
C LYS A 58 42.77 -36.58 13.71
N PRO A 59 43.83 -35.88 13.24
CA PRO A 59 43.77 -34.42 13.15
C PRO A 59 42.60 -34.06 12.25
N ALA A 60 41.69 -33.25 12.76
CA ALA A 60 40.46 -32.91 12.06
C ALA A 60 40.82 -32.33 10.68
N PRO A 61 40.18 -32.79 9.57
CA PRO A 61 40.29 -32.07 8.31
C PRO A 61 39.88 -30.61 8.55
N PRO A 62 40.47 -29.65 7.83
CA PRO A 62 40.13 -28.24 7.99
C PRO A 62 38.62 -28.12 7.91
N VAL A 63 38.01 -27.64 9.00
CA VAL A 63 36.55 -27.52 9.09
C VAL A 63 36.17 -26.44 8.09
N GLU A 64 35.80 -26.87 6.89
CA GLU A 64 34.92 -26.13 6.00
C GLU A 64 33.69 -25.83 6.83
N ARG A 65 33.67 -24.65 7.47
CA ARG A 65 32.47 -24.13 8.07
C ARG A 65 31.49 -24.07 6.90
N PRO A 66 30.40 -24.86 6.89
CA PRO A 66 29.37 -24.64 5.89
C PRO A 66 29.04 -23.16 6.04
N SER A 67 29.13 -22.40 4.95
CA SER A 67 28.83 -20.98 5.01
C SER A 67 27.47 -20.87 5.67
N GLU A 68 27.39 -20.14 6.79
CA GLU A 68 26.13 -19.81 7.44
C GLU A 68 25.41 -18.77 6.57
N GLU A 69 25.10 -19.19 5.34
CA GLU A 69 24.05 -18.66 4.49
C GLU A 69 22.75 -18.92 5.26
N TRP A 70 22.52 -18.02 6.22
CA TRP A 70 21.47 -18.03 7.23
C TRP A 70 20.23 -18.72 6.70
N GLU A 71 19.72 -19.76 7.37
CA GLU A 71 18.51 -20.46 6.88
C GLU A 71 17.34 -19.49 6.70
N PHE A 72 17.33 -18.40 7.46
CA PHE A 72 16.44 -17.26 7.32
C PHE A 72 16.55 -16.57 5.95
N SER A 73 17.75 -16.40 5.38
CA SER A 73 17.98 -15.95 4.00
C SER A 73 17.35 -16.89 2.99
N LYS A 74 17.55 -18.21 3.12
CA LYS A 74 16.93 -19.23 2.27
C LYS A 74 15.40 -19.31 2.42
N LYS A 75 14.87 -19.08 3.62
CA LYS A 75 13.41 -18.97 3.87
C LYS A 75 12.84 -17.68 3.29
N MET A 76 13.50 -16.54 3.47
CA MET A 76 13.13 -15.26 2.85
C MET A 76 13.15 -15.35 1.32
N SER A 77 14.25 -15.82 0.72
CA SER A 77 14.38 -15.89 -0.74
C SER A 77 13.33 -16.80 -1.37
N LYS A 78 12.94 -17.89 -0.69
CA LYS A 78 11.83 -18.76 -1.11
C LYS A 78 10.46 -18.09 -0.97
N HIS A 79 10.26 -17.22 0.02
CA HIS A 79 9.02 -16.45 0.18
C HIS A 79 8.93 -15.32 -0.88
N TYR A 80 9.99 -14.54 -1.06
CA TYR A 80 10.08 -13.50 -2.09
C TYR A 80 9.98 -14.06 -3.51
N SER A 81 10.60 -15.22 -3.80
CA SER A 81 10.47 -15.84 -5.12
C SER A 81 9.05 -16.36 -5.38
N SER A 82 8.35 -16.89 -4.35
CA SER A 82 6.94 -17.27 -4.49
C SER A 82 6.03 -16.08 -4.81
N LEU A 83 6.27 -14.92 -4.18
CA LEU A 83 5.57 -13.66 -4.49
C LEU A 83 5.88 -13.14 -5.90
N SER A 84 7.12 -13.34 -6.39
CA SER A 84 7.52 -12.98 -7.76
C SER A 84 6.94 -13.92 -8.84
N GLN A 85 6.59 -15.16 -8.48
CA GLN A 85 6.19 -16.20 -9.42
C GLN A 85 4.69 -16.17 -9.78
N GLU A 86 3.86 -15.47 -8.99
CA GLU A 86 2.49 -15.09 -9.40
C GLU A 86 2.44 -13.85 -10.31
N ARG A 87 3.48 -13.64 -11.14
CA ARG A 87 3.47 -12.70 -12.29
C ARG A 87 2.55 -13.15 -13.44
N LYS A 88 1.39 -13.72 -13.12
CA LYS A 88 0.23 -13.59 -14.00
C LYS A 88 -0.05 -12.10 -14.12
N LEU A 89 -0.33 -11.62 -15.33
CA LEU A 89 -0.57 -10.21 -15.59
C LEU A 89 -1.64 -9.69 -14.61
N ASN A 90 -1.26 -8.83 -13.67
CA ASN A 90 -2.17 -8.31 -12.65
C ASN A 90 -3.17 -7.36 -13.32
N VAL A 91 -4.25 -7.93 -13.85
CA VAL A 91 -5.37 -7.22 -14.48
C VAL A 91 -5.87 -6.03 -13.64
N PRO A 92 -6.05 -6.10 -12.30
CA PRO A 92 -6.42 -4.92 -11.53
C PRO A 92 -5.35 -3.80 -11.56
N LEU A 93 -4.06 -4.16 -11.55
CA LEU A 93 -2.97 -3.18 -11.67
C LEU A 93 -2.98 -2.53 -13.06
N LEU A 94 -3.11 -3.31 -14.13
CA LEU A 94 -3.23 -2.80 -15.50
C LEU A 94 -4.44 -1.84 -15.63
N MET A 95 -5.60 -2.25 -15.12
CA MET A 95 -6.81 -1.42 -15.12
C MET A 95 -6.65 -0.13 -14.32
N SER A 96 -5.94 -0.17 -13.18
CA SER A 96 -5.63 1.06 -12.43
C SER A 96 -4.72 2.01 -13.20
N TRP A 97 -3.73 1.50 -13.95
CA TRP A 97 -2.87 2.32 -14.80
C TRP A 97 -3.66 2.96 -15.94
N ILE A 98 -4.58 2.21 -16.56
CA ILE A 98 -5.48 2.76 -17.59
C ILE A 98 -6.40 3.84 -17.00
N MET A 99 -7.01 3.61 -15.83
CA MET A 99 -7.80 4.64 -15.16
C MET A 99 -6.99 5.88 -14.78
N PHE A 100 -5.77 5.71 -14.28
CA PHE A 100 -4.87 6.81 -13.96
C PHE A 100 -4.54 7.64 -15.21
N LEU A 101 -4.20 6.99 -16.32
CA LEU A 101 -3.93 7.66 -17.58
C LEU A 101 -5.19 8.38 -18.10
N VAL A 102 -6.36 7.76 -18.09
CA VAL A 102 -7.61 8.40 -18.55
C VAL A 102 -7.96 9.61 -17.69
N ILE A 103 -7.97 9.47 -16.36
CA ILE A 103 -8.31 10.58 -15.45
C ILE A 103 -7.25 11.68 -15.54
N GLY A 104 -5.96 11.33 -15.40
CA GLY A 104 -4.85 12.28 -15.40
C GLY A 104 -4.67 13.02 -16.73
N LEU A 105 -4.87 12.33 -17.87
CA LEU A 105 -4.89 12.99 -19.18
C LEU A 105 -6.14 13.87 -19.34
N THR A 106 -7.32 13.46 -18.87
CA THR A 106 -8.53 14.27 -18.99
C THR A 106 -8.43 15.54 -18.13
N THR A 107 -8.10 15.41 -16.85
CA THR A 107 -7.96 16.55 -15.92
C THR A 107 -6.79 17.45 -16.31
N GLY A 108 -5.64 16.86 -16.66
CA GLY A 108 -4.46 17.56 -17.13
C GLY A 108 -4.69 18.28 -18.47
N PHE A 109 -5.40 17.66 -19.43
CA PHE A 109 -5.73 18.29 -20.71
C PHE A 109 -6.72 19.44 -20.52
N LEU A 110 -7.81 19.25 -19.78
CA LEU A 110 -8.79 20.32 -19.51
C LEU A 110 -8.11 21.57 -18.93
N ARG A 111 -7.17 21.35 -17.99
CA ARG A 111 -6.41 22.42 -17.34
C ARG A 111 -5.33 23.05 -18.22
N TYR A 112 -4.37 22.23 -18.68
CA TYR A 112 -3.16 22.71 -19.35
C TYR A 112 -3.32 22.84 -20.87
N SER A 113 -4.50 22.56 -21.42
CA SER A 113 -4.87 22.74 -22.85
C SER A 113 -4.22 23.97 -23.48
N LYS A 114 -4.38 25.17 -22.89
CA LYS A 114 -3.80 26.42 -23.41
C LYS A 114 -2.27 26.39 -23.53
N GLN A 115 -1.56 25.83 -22.56
CA GLN A 115 -0.10 25.68 -22.62
C GLN A 115 0.31 24.58 -23.61
N ILE A 116 -0.37 23.43 -23.58
CA ILE A 116 -0.13 22.30 -24.48
C ILE A 116 -0.33 22.73 -25.94
N ILE A 117 -1.40 23.46 -26.25
CA ILE A 117 -1.68 24.01 -27.59
C ILE A 117 -0.59 24.99 -28.01
N LYS A 118 -0.16 25.90 -27.12
CA LYS A 118 0.93 26.84 -27.41
C LYS A 118 2.22 26.12 -27.78
N ILE A 119 2.59 25.08 -27.02
CA ILE A 119 3.77 24.24 -27.29
C ILE A 119 3.57 23.47 -28.60
N ALA A 120 2.43 22.79 -28.78
CA ALA A 120 2.11 22.00 -29.96
C ALA A 120 2.11 22.85 -31.25
N SER A 121 1.59 24.08 -31.21
CA SER A 121 1.61 25.01 -32.35
C SER A 121 3.00 25.51 -32.72
N GLY A 122 3.98 25.42 -31.80
CA GLY A 122 5.38 25.72 -32.09
C GLY A 122 6.16 24.53 -32.66
N VAL A 123 5.66 23.31 -32.50
CA VAL A 123 6.30 22.06 -32.96
C VAL A 123 5.65 21.52 -34.23
N ILE A 124 4.34 21.72 -34.39
CA ILE A 124 3.53 21.21 -35.49
C ILE A 124 2.78 22.39 -36.10
N ASN A 125 2.87 22.54 -37.44
CA ASN A 125 2.05 23.48 -38.21
C ASN A 125 0.58 23.02 -38.26
N LEU A 126 -0.09 23.07 -37.10
CA LEU A 126 -1.52 22.91 -36.95
C LEU A 126 -2.21 24.13 -37.58
N GLY A 127 -2.91 23.91 -38.68
CA GLY A 127 -3.60 24.97 -39.42
C GLY A 127 -4.55 25.78 -38.52
N GLU A 128 -4.65 27.08 -38.80
CA GLU A 128 -5.27 28.10 -37.94
C GLU A 128 -6.71 27.77 -37.51
N GLY A 129 -7.46 27.00 -38.30
CA GLY A 129 -8.79 26.52 -37.96
C GLY A 129 -8.82 25.60 -36.73
N VAL A 130 -7.83 24.72 -36.56
CA VAL A 130 -7.76 23.78 -35.41
C VAL A 130 -7.36 24.51 -34.14
N THR A 131 -6.37 25.39 -34.20
CA THR A 131 -5.97 26.19 -33.04
C THR A 131 -7.10 27.13 -32.61
N LYS A 132 -7.85 27.72 -33.54
CA LYS A 132 -9.04 28.51 -33.22
C LYS A 132 -10.17 27.67 -32.62
N PHE A 133 -10.47 26.50 -33.18
CA PHE A 133 -11.52 25.62 -32.62
C PHE A 133 -11.20 25.15 -31.20
N ILE A 134 -9.93 24.88 -30.84
CA ILE A 134 -9.59 24.47 -29.47
C ILE A 134 -9.38 25.69 -28.52
N ARG A 135 -8.98 26.84 -29.06
CA ARG A 135 -8.78 28.09 -28.27
C ARG A 135 -10.08 28.81 -27.93
N ASP A 136 -11.01 28.86 -28.87
CA ASP A 136 -12.31 29.54 -28.72
C ASP A 136 -13.44 28.54 -28.43
N GLY A 137 -13.26 27.25 -28.77
CA GLY A 137 -14.24 26.21 -28.50
C GLY A 137 -14.31 25.82 -27.04
N GLY A 138 -15.23 26.44 -26.32
CA GLY A 138 -16.51 25.81 -25.97
C GLY A 138 -16.55 24.49 -25.19
N VAL A 139 -15.43 23.83 -24.88
CA VAL A 139 -15.43 22.55 -24.13
C VAL A 139 -15.90 22.79 -22.69
N LEU A 140 -15.46 23.89 -22.06
CA LEU A 140 -15.96 24.37 -20.77
C LEU A 140 -16.13 25.91 -20.83
N PRO A 141 -17.29 26.47 -20.45
CA PRO A 141 -17.42 27.92 -20.22
C PRO A 141 -16.49 28.40 -19.10
N LYS A 142 -16.05 29.67 -19.18
CA LYS A 142 -15.05 30.25 -18.24
C LYS A 142 -15.47 30.13 -16.77
N GLU A 143 -16.76 30.23 -16.48
CA GLU A 143 -17.34 30.06 -15.14
C GLU A 143 -16.99 28.68 -14.54
N TYR A 144 -17.15 27.60 -15.29
CA TYR A 144 -16.82 26.24 -14.83
C TYR A 144 -15.32 26.05 -14.57
N PHE A 145 -14.47 26.72 -15.35
CA PHE A 145 -13.02 26.71 -15.09
C PHE A 145 -12.69 27.40 -13.77
N ASN A 146 -13.31 28.55 -13.49
CA ASN A 146 -13.12 29.24 -12.21
C ASN A 146 -13.60 28.39 -11.03
N TYR A 147 -14.76 27.72 -11.13
CA TYR A 147 -15.21 26.78 -10.11
C TYR A 147 -14.25 25.60 -9.94
N MET A 148 -13.67 25.05 -11.01
CA MET A 148 -12.66 23.99 -10.87
C MET A 148 -11.42 24.47 -10.09
N VAL A 149 -10.94 25.70 -10.33
CA VAL A 149 -9.82 26.30 -9.60
C VAL A 149 -10.16 26.55 -8.13
N GLU A 150 -11.36 27.07 -7.87
CA GLU A 150 -11.85 27.40 -6.52
C GLU A 150 -12.09 26.14 -5.66
N TYR A 151 -12.66 25.07 -6.25
CA TYR A 151 -12.96 23.82 -5.54
C TYR A 151 -11.80 22.81 -5.53
N ALA A 152 -10.77 22.96 -6.37
CA ALA A 152 -9.58 22.11 -6.41
C ALA A 152 -8.96 21.79 -5.03
N PRO A 153 -8.62 22.78 -4.18
CA PRO A 153 -8.03 22.50 -2.86
C PRO A 153 -8.95 21.66 -1.97
N PHE A 154 -10.26 21.90 -2.01
CA PHE A 154 -11.25 21.15 -1.22
C PHE A 154 -11.41 19.72 -1.71
N VAL A 155 -11.38 19.48 -3.03
CA VAL A 155 -11.38 18.12 -3.59
C VAL A 155 -10.14 17.34 -3.15
N VAL A 156 -8.96 17.97 -3.17
CA VAL A 156 -7.72 17.36 -2.66
C VAL A 156 -7.79 17.11 -1.16
N LEU A 157 -8.40 18.01 -0.37
CA LEU A 157 -8.60 17.83 1.07
C LEU A 157 -9.50 16.62 1.39
N VAL A 158 -10.64 16.51 0.70
CA VAL A 158 -11.57 15.38 0.87
C VAL A 158 -10.91 14.06 0.50
N LEU A 159 -10.16 14.03 -0.60
CA LEU A 159 -9.38 12.85 -0.99
C LEU A 159 -8.30 12.50 0.06
N TYR A 160 -7.60 13.50 0.59
CA TYR A 160 -6.58 13.33 1.63
C TYR A 160 -7.17 12.76 2.94
N ILE A 161 -8.31 13.29 3.39
CA ILE A 161 -9.07 12.74 4.53
C ILE A 161 -9.52 11.29 4.23
N GLY A 162 -9.96 11.00 3.01
CA GLY A 162 -10.31 9.65 2.57
C GLY A 162 -9.14 8.66 2.70
N VAL A 163 -7.91 9.08 2.37
CA VAL A 163 -6.69 8.27 2.58
C VAL A 163 -6.43 8.02 4.07
N ILE A 164 -6.59 9.03 4.93
CA ILE A 164 -6.41 8.88 6.39
C ILE A 164 -7.43 7.88 6.96
N LEU A 165 -8.70 7.99 6.58
CA LEU A 165 -9.75 7.07 7.02
C LEU A 165 -9.51 5.63 6.52
N MET A 166 -8.99 5.48 5.30
CA MET A 166 -8.58 4.17 4.78
C MET A 166 -7.43 3.57 5.62
N ALA A 167 -6.41 4.37 5.96
CA ALA A 167 -5.31 3.93 6.81
C ALA A 167 -5.78 3.47 8.19
N PHE A 168 -6.72 4.18 8.83
CA PHE A 168 -7.33 3.75 10.09
C PHE A 168 -8.09 2.42 9.99
N LYS A 169 -8.69 2.12 8.83
CA LYS A 169 -9.42 0.87 8.61
C LYS A 169 -8.48 -0.35 8.53
N ASP A 170 -7.26 -0.14 8.04
CA ASP A 170 -6.26 -1.20 7.90
C ASP A 170 -5.39 -1.35 9.17
N SER A 171 -5.00 -0.23 9.80
CA SER A 171 -4.31 -0.21 11.10
C SER A 171 -4.40 1.14 11.80
N VAL A 172 -4.80 1.14 13.07
CA VAL A 172 -4.82 2.34 13.93
C VAL A 172 -3.46 3.05 13.94
N PHE A 173 -2.35 2.31 13.95
CA PHE A 173 -1.00 2.90 13.93
C PHE A 173 -0.70 3.64 12.62
N GLN A 174 -1.14 3.09 11.47
CA GLN A 174 -0.98 3.77 10.17
C GLN A 174 -1.89 5.00 10.08
N GLY A 175 -3.12 4.93 10.58
CA GLY A 175 -4.02 6.09 10.69
C GLY A 175 -3.44 7.23 11.55
N VAL A 176 -2.84 6.89 12.70
CA VAL A 176 -2.16 7.86 13.58
C VAL A 176 -0.94 8.48 12.88
N LEU A 177 -0.09 7.68 12.20
CA LEU A 177 1.02 8.21 11.42
C LEU A 177 0.55 9.13 10.27
N CYS A 178 -0.54 8.76 9.59
CA CYS A 178 -1.19 9.58 8.57
C CYS A 178 -1.69 10.94 9.08
N LEU A 179 -1.99 11.06 10.37
CA LEU A 179 -2.47 12.30 11.00
C LEU A 179 -1.32 13.20 11.48
N PHE A 180 -0.27 12.62 12.07
CA PHE A 180 0.84 13.40 12.65
C PHE A 180 2.00 13.67 11.69
N VAL A 181 2.27 12.78 10.74
CA VAL A 181 3.42 12.91 9.83
C VAL A 181 2.93 13.47 8.48
N PRO A 182 3.25 14.74 8.15
CA PRO A 182 2.88 15.30 6.86
C PRO A 182 3.50 14.47 5.73
N LEU A 183 2.80 14.42 4.60
CA LEU A 183 3.09 13.56 3.45
C LEU A 183 2.97 12.03 3.67
N TYR A 184 2.89 11.52 4.90
CA TYR A 184 2.74 10.08 5.15
C TYR A 184 1.49 9.44 4.48
N PRO A 185 0.32 10.12 4.38
CA PRO A 185 -0.81 9.58 3.63
C PRO A 185 -0.49 9.23 2.17
N PHE A 186 0.35 10.03 1.48
CA PHE A 186 0.78 9.70 0.11
C PHE A 186 1.67 8.45 0.09
N PHE A 187 2.60 8.33 1.04
CA PHE A 187 3.44 7.15 1.18
C PHE A 187 2.59 5.90 1.46
N TYR A 188 1.67 5.96 2.43
CA TYR A 188 0.74 4.87 2.70
C TYR A 188 -0.10 4.51 1.47
N LEU A 189 -0.66 5.50 0.77
CA LEU A 189 -1.46 5.25 -0.44
C LEU A 189 -0.66 4.52 -1.53
N PHE A 190 0.55 5.00 -1.86
CA PHE A 190 1.31 4.49 -3.00
C PHE A 190 2.21 3.28 -2.69
N ALA A 191 2.74 3.16 -1.47
CA ALA A 191 3.67 2.08 -1.11
C ALA A 191 3.02 0.95 -0.31
N ILE A 192 1.98 1.24 0.50
CA ILE A 192 1.33 0.25 1.37
C ILE A 192 0.00 -0.22 0.75
N SER A 193 -1.01 0.65 0.65
CA SER A 193 -2.31 0.40 0.00
C SER A 193 -3.04 -0.84 0.57
N ASP A 194 -3.62 -1.76 -0.22
CA ASP A 194 -3.33 -2.08 -1.63
C ASP A 194 -4.48 -1.79 -2.63
N ASN A 195 -5.16 -0.65 -2.47
CA ASN A 195 -6.29 -0.27 -3.32
C ASN A 195 -5.83 0.45 -4.61
N PHE A 196 -5.44 -0.33 -5.62
CA PHE A 196 -4.97 0.17 -6.92
C PHE A 196 -5.89 1.21 -7.57
N TYR A 197 -7.22 1.01 -7.53
CA TYR A 197 -8.18 1.95 -8.09
C TYR A 197 -8.17 3.30 -7.38
N PHE A 198 -8.11 3.31 -6.04
CA PHE A 198 -8.04 4.55 -5.28
C PHE A 198 -6.71 5.29 -5.50
N ARG A 199 -5.58 4.56 -5.59
CA ARG A 199 -4.29 5.14 -6.03
C ARG A 199 -4.42 5.86 -7.38
N ALA A 200 -5.06 5.22 -8.36
CA ALA A 200 -5.23 5.77 -9.71
C ALA A 200 -6.13 7.00 -9.76
N ILE A 201 -7.28 6.97 -9.07
CA ILE A 201 -8.20 8.12 -8.97
C ILE A 201 -7.50 9.30 -8.29
N PHE A 202 -6.89 9.05 -7.13
CA PHE A 202 -6.19 10.07 -6.35
C PHE A 202 -5.06 10.71 -7.17
N ALA A 203 -4.20 9.90 -7.79
CA ALA A 203 -3.11 10.39 -8.62
C ALA A 203 -3.60 11.17 -9.84
N GLY A 204 -4.65 10.68 -10.53
CA GLY A 204 -5.22 11.33 -11.71
C GLY A 204 -5.88 12.68 -11.40
N VAL A 205 -6.59 12.79 -10.28
CA VAL A 205 -7.12 14.07 -9.79
C VAL A 205 -5.97 15.01 -9.43
N LEU A 206 -4.97 14.52 -8.69
CA LEU A 206 -3.84 15.31 -8.23
C LEU A 206 -3.01 15.89 -9.40
N VAL A 207 -2.80 15.15 -10.49
CA VAL A 207 -2.17 15.68 -11.71
C VAL A 207 -2.90 16.92 -12.26
N GLY A 208 -4.23 16.96 -12.15
CA GLY A 208 -5.05 18.08 -12.60
C GLY A 208 -5.28 19.20 -11.57
N THR A 209 -5.01 18.98 -10.28
CA THR A 209 -5.38 19.95 -9.21
C THR A 209 -4.25 20.32 -8.25
N ALA A 210 -3.09 19.66 -8.32
CA ALA A 210 -1.98 19.87 -7.38
C ALA A 210 -1.43 21.30 -7.38
N GLU A 211 -1.31 21.93 -8.55
CA GLU A 211 -0.75 23.28 -8.69
C GLU A 211 -1.60 24.33 -7.96
N ASP A 212 -2.91 24.38 -8.24
CA ASP A 212 -3.84 25.28 -7.54
C ASP A 212 -3.87 25.00 -6.04
N SER A 213 -3.97 23.71 -5.69
CA SER A 213 -4.02 23.30 -4.28
C SER A 213 -2.76 23.76 -3.55
N PHE A 214 -1.58 23.60 -4.18
CA PHE A 214 -0.31 24.04 -3.62
C PHE A 214 -0.24 25.57 -3.47
N ILE A 215 -0.64 26.34 -4.48
CA ILE A 215 -0.68 27.82 -4.41
C ILE A 215 -1.63 28.25 -3.29
N TYR A 216 -2.86 27.70 -3.26
CA TYR A 216 -3.85 27.99 -2.25
C TYR A 216 -3.36 27.69 -0.82
N TYR A 217 -2.81 26.49 -0.59
CA TYR A 217 -2.31 26.08 0.73
C TYR A 217 -1.07 26.88 1.15
N ARG A 218 -0.16 27.21 0.22
CA ARG A 218 0.99 28.09 0.50
C ARG A 218 0.51 29.47 0.96
N ASP A 219 -0.45 30.05 0.26
CA ASP A 219 -0.96 31.40 0.56
C ASP A 219 -1.85 31.41 1.82
N LEU A 220 -2.50 30.29 2.15
CA LEU A 220 -3.18 30.08 3.43
C LEU A 220 -2.17 30.01 4.58
N ILE A 221 -1.14 29.17 4.47
CA ILE A 221 -0.07 29.01 5.48
C ILE A 221 0.64 30.35 5.73
N ALA A 222 1.00 31.08 4.68
CA ALA A 222 1.64 32.39 4.81
C ALA A 222 0.78 33.39 5.59
N ARG A 223 -0.54 33.44 5.31
CA ARG A 223 -1.49 34.27 6.08
C ARG A 223 -1.63 33.82 7.53
N THR A 224 -1.63 32.51 7.79
CA THR A 224 -1.69 31.97 9.16
C THR A 224 -0.44 32.30 9.96
N ILE A 225 0.76 32.25 9.35
CA ILE A 225 2.02 32.63 10.02
C ILE A 225 1.98 34.11 10.43
N VAL A 226 1.66 35.01 9.50
CA VAL A 226 1.56 36.46 9.80
C VAL A 226 0.52 36.76 10.88
N PHE A 227 -0.62 36.05 10.87
CA PHE A 227 -1.63 36.18 11.93
C PHE A 227 -1.11 35.74 13.31
N ILE A 228 -0.38 34.62 13.37
CA ILE A 228 0.23 34.12 14.62
C ILE A 228 1.30 35.09 15.12
N GLU A 229 2.18 35.59 14.25
CA GLU A 229 3.20 36.58 14.59
C GLU A 229 2.59 37.87 15.16
N HIS A 230 1.55 38.40 14.51
CA HIS A 230 0.81 39.56 14.98
C HIS A 230 0.14 39.32 16.35
N TRP A 231 -0.44 38.14 16.56
CA TRP A 231 -1.04 37.77 17.85
C TRP A 231 -0.01 37.66 18.96
N ILE A 232 1.16 37.05 18.70
CA ILE A 232 2.27 36.95 19.67
C ILE A 232 2.78 38.34 20.06
N GLN A 233 2.91 39.26 19.11
CA GLN A 233 3.35 40.64 19.39
C GLN A 233 2.38 41.37 20.34
N HIS A 234 1.06 41.28 20.09
CA HIS A 234 0.05 41.92 20.94
C HIS A 234 -0.14 41.23 22.29
N ALA A 235 0.21 39.95 22.43
CA ALA A 235 0.12 39.21 23.69
C ALA A 235 1.32 39.45 24.62
N ALA A 236 2.32 40.24 24.19
CA ALA A 236 3.53 40.56 24.94
C ALA A 236 3.55 41.97 25.56
N GLU A 237 2.49 42.76 25.31
CA GLU A 237 2.26 44.11 25.87
C GLU A 237 1.35 44.07 27.12
#